data_AF-A0A351KCP9-F1
#
_entry.id   AF-A0A351KCP9-F1
#
_cell.length_a   1.000
_cell.length_b   1.000
_cell.length_c   1.000
_cell.angle_alpha   90.00
_cell.angle_beta   90.00
_cell.angle_gamma   90.00
#
_symmetry.space_group_name_H-M   'P 1'
#
loop_
_entity.id
_entity.type
_entity.pdbx_description
1 polymer ?
#
loop_
_entity_poly.entity_id
_entity_poly.type
_entity_poly.pdbx_seq_one_letter_code
_entity_poly.pdbx_strand_id
1 'polypeptide(L)' 'GTWFSNDNAIATVNSTTGKVTGVKAGETTIIFVAPNGVNISVKVIVE' A
#
# COMPACT_ATOMS: atom_id res chain seq x y z
N GLY A 1 -4.77 5.57 11.57
CA GLY A 1 -4.89 5.65 10.11
C GLY A 1 -4.79 4.25 9.56
N THR A 2 -5.23 4.02 8.34
CA THR A 2 -5.34 2.67 7.76
C THR A 2 -4.58 2.61 6.46
N TRP A 3 -3.77 1.57 6.30
CA TRP A 3 -3.08 1.27 5.05
C TRP A 3 -3.86 0.26 4.20
N PHE A 4 -3.85 0.44 2.89
CA PHE A 4 -4.35 -0.55 1.95
C PHE A 4 -3.55 -0.50 0.63
N SER A 5 -3.56 -1.63 -0.08
CA SER A 5 -2.97 -1.75 -1.41
C SER A 5 -4.07 -1.65 -2.46
N ASN A 6 -3.77 -1.05 -3.61
CA ASN A 6 -4.69 -1.07 -4.75
C ASN A 6 -4.60 -2.38 -5.56
N ASP A 7 -3.52 -3.16 -5.39
CA ASP A 7 -3.34 -4.46 -6.04
C ASP A 7 -2.54 -5.42 -5.13
N ASN A 8 -3.29 -6.23 -4.38
CA ASN A 8 -2.74 -7.26 -3.50
C ASN A 8 -2.05 -8.42 -4.25
N ALA A 9 -2.22 -8.55 -5.57
CA ALA A 9 -1.49 -9.53 -6.37
C ALA A 9 -0.06 -9.08 -6.69
N ILE A 10 0.22 -7.77 -6.62
CA ILE A 10 1.55 -7.18 -6.83
C ILE A 10 2.24 -6.91 -5.49
N ALA A 11 1.57 -6.22 -4.56
CA ALA A 11 2.08 -6.04 -3.20
C ALA A 11 0.96 -5.94 -2.17
N THR A 12 1.22 -6.47 -0.99
CA THR A 12 0.33 -6.35 0.18
C THR A 12 0.91 -5.37 1.18
N VAL A 13 0.05 -4.77 2.01
CA VAL A 13 0.47 -3.88 3.10
C VAL A 13 -0.27 -4.26 4.37
N ASN A 14 0.44 -4.26 5.51
CA ASN A 14 -0.19 -4.39 6.81
C ASN A 14 -0.97 -3.10 7.13
N SER A 15 -2.27 -3.23 7.38
CA SER A 15 -3.20 -2.11 7.57
C SER A 15 -2.84 -1.19 8.74
N THR A 16 -2.10 -1.67 9.74
CA THR A 16 -1.76 -0.93 10.96
C THR A 16 -0.30 -0.46 10.96
N THR A 17 0.63 -1.32 10.51
CA THR A 17 2.07 -1.01 10.59
C THR A 17 2.63 -0.37 9.32
N GLY A 18 1.91 -0.44 8.19
CA GLY A 18 2.41 0.06 6.91
C GLY A 18 3.51 -0.80 6.29
N LYS A 19 3.80 -1.99 6.84
CA LYS A 19 4.79 -2.91 6.27
C LYS A 19 4.30 -3.43 4.92
N VAL A 20 4.97 -3.02 3.84
CA VAL A 20 4.71 -3.48 2.47
C VAL A 20 5.48 -4.77 2.20
N THR A 21 4.83 -5.74 1.56
CA THR A 21 5.42 -7.01 1.12
C THR A 21 5.11 -7.21 -0.36
N GLY A 22 6.15 -7.29 -1.20
CA GLY A 22 6.01 -7.60 -2.62
C GLY A 22 5.59 -9.06 -2.83
N VAL A 23 4.67 -9.27 -3.76
CA VAL A 23 4.11 -10.59 -4.13
C VAL A 23 4.55 -10.99 -5.52
N LYS A 24 4.46 -10.06 -6.49
CA LYS A 24 4.81 -10.29 -7.89
C LYS A 24 5.43 -9.01 -8.47
N ALA A 25 6.38 -9.17 -9.39
CA ALA A 25 6.92 -8.08 -10.17
C ALA A 25 5.80 -7.28 -10.89
N GLY A 26 5.87 -5.96 -10.79
CA GLY A 26 4.84 -5.05 -11.27
C GLY A 26 4.78 -3.75 -10.47
N GLU A 27 3.84 -2.88 -10.84
CA GLU A 27 3.63 -1.60 -10.19
C GLU A 27 2.29 -1.57 -9.46
N THR A 28 2.28 -1.09 -8.22
CA THR A 28 1.08 -0.94 -7.40
C THR A 28 1.15 0.36 -6.61
N THR A 29 0.03 0.79 -6.05
CA THR A 29 -0.07 1.99 -5.21
C THR A 29 -0.54 1.59 -3.83
N ILE A 30 0.23 2.01 -2.83
CA ILE A 30 -0.13 1.86 -1.43
C ILE A 30 -0.72 3.18 -0.94
N ILE A 31 -1.84 3.10 -0.24
CA ILE A 31 -2.62 4.25 0.21
C ILE A 31 -2.73 4.21 1.73
N PHE A 32 -2.50 5.35 2.37
CA PHE A 32 -2.74 5.58 3.79
C PHE A 32 -3.85 6.59 4.00
N VAL A 33 -4.86 6.21 4.79
CA VAL A 33 -5.92 7.09 5.24
C VAL A 33 -5.61 7.54 6.67
N ALA A 34 -5.28 8.81 6.87
CA ALA A 34 -5.12 9.38 8.19
C ALA A 34 -6.49 9.49 8.91
N PRO A 35 -6.54 9.47 10.26
CA PRO A 35 -7.80 9.56 11.01
C PRO A 35 -8.64 10.80 10.71
N ASN A 36 -8.02 11.88 10.22
CA ASN A 36 -8.67 13.11 9.79
C ASN A 36 -9.20 13.05 8.34
N GLY A 37 -9.18 11.88 7.70
CA GLY A 37 -9.69 11.64 6.35
C GLY A 37 -8.73 12.01 5.21
N VAL A 38 -7.52 12.48 5.52
CA VAL A 38 -6.51 12.79 4.50
C VAL A 38 -5.88 11.51 3.97
N ASN A 39 -5.77 11.40 2.64
CA ASN A 39 -5.17 10.26 1.96
C ASN A 39 -3.78 10.60 1.43
N ILE A 40 -2.82 9.72 1.67
CA ILE A 40 -1.47 9.78 1.07
C ILE A 40 -1.30 8.52 0.22
N SER A 41 -0.83 8.68 -1.02
CA SER A 41 -0.58 7.58 -1.93
C SER A 41 0.90 7.52 -2.29
N VAL A 42 1.46 6.31 -2.31
CA VAL A 42 2.85 6.05 -2.68
C VAL A 42 2.88 4.96 -3.75
N LYS A 43 3.53 5.24 -4.88
CA LYS A 43 3.79 4.26 -5.92
C LYS A 43 4.89 3.30 -5.47
N VAL A 44 4.65 2.01 -5.63
CA VAL A 44 5.58 0.92 -5.33
C VAL A 44 5.84 0.13 -6.60
N ILE A 45 7.10 -0.14 -6.87
CA ILE A 45 7.57 -0.99 -7.98
C ILE A 45 8.21 -2.21 -7.34
N VAL A 46 7.70 -3.39 -7.69
CA VAL A 46 8.29 -4.68 -7.31
C VAL A 46 9.04 -5.19 -8.53
N GLU A 47 10.32 -5.47 -8.35
CA GLU A 47 11.22 -6.02 -9.39
C GLU A 47 11.32 -7.55 -9.30
#